data_AF-A0A3D5B7R0-F1
#
_entry.id   AF-A0A3D5B7R0-F1
#
_cell.length_a   1.000
_cell.length_b   1.000
_cell.length_c   1.000
_cell.angle_alpha   90.00
_cell.angle_beta   90.00
_cell.angle_gamma   90.00
#
_symmetry.space_group_name_H-M   'P 1'
#
loop_
_entity.id
_entity.type
_entity.pdbx_description
1 polymer ?
#
loop_
_entity_poly.entity_id
_entity_poly.type
_entity_poly.pdbx_seq_one_letter_code
_entity_poly.pdbx_strand_id
1 'polypeptide(L)'
;YDMGDGWEHEIIVEESQSESELEKLSPICISGKRACPPEDVGGIGGYAHFLEVLNDPSHEEYEAYLTWIGGSFDPEEFDLGYVNSQLKTYLKERGLARKSHWREEDRYSYPVSFSSPWTENIDHSGHEVAESLALRRDMVTLLEYLKDNRVKGTAAKGNFPLKHIRAMTGQFVNPPELDQKIGERIYKLRTEDEVPYLMFLHVLANAAGFIYGGEGLPWEVTALGNEFLQRDPLAQTWYLTAYWLTRMNWYCLYPYVEDGFIGFEEFIPLAYEIVLNLPVSEKVPIESLVNMFDEKDPDWVTRRDGKDDYYRKLYFLWHVLLTPFDHLGILRLVEDEDKDRRFAVETQFIFPEYGQTLIRYFNAKEYY
;
A
#
# COMPACT_ATOMS: atom_id res chain seq x y z
N TYR A 1 -17.42 3.62 11.31
CA TYR A 1 -17.85 4.90 10.72
C TYR A 1 -18.10 5.84 11.87
N ASP A 2 -17.66 7.11 11.76
CA ASP A 2 -17.62 8.08 12.87
C ASP A 2 -16.80 7.61 14.09
N MET A 3 -15.67 8.27 14.38
CA MET A 3 -14.81 7.92 15.52
C MET A 3 -15.37 8.39 16.87
N GLY A 4 -16.39 9.27 16.87
CA GLY A 4 -17.12 9.66 18.08
C GLY A 4 -18.16 8.60 18.44
N ASP A 5 -19.11 8.36 17.52
CA ASP A 5 -20.24 7.46 17.74
C ASP A 5 -19.90 5.96 17.60
N GLY A 6 -18.80 5.64 16.93
CA GLY A 6 -18.24 4.29 16.91
C GLY A 6 -19.08 3.26 16.14
N TRP A 7 -19.73 3.65 15.04
CA TRP A 7 -20.56 2.74 14.25
C TRP A 7 -19.73 1.62 13.60
N GLU A 8 -20.12 0.37 13.84
CA GLU A 8 -19.52 -0.81 13.23
C GLU A 8 -20.39 -1.32 12.08
N HIS A 9 -19.78 -1.58 10.92
CA HIS A 9 -20.44 -2.17 9.75
C HIS A 9 -19.78 -3.50 9.41
N GLU A 10 -20.58 -4.56 9.32
CA GLU A 10 -20.12 -5.84 8.78
C GLU A 10 -20.32 -5.87 7.26
N ILE A 11 -19.25 -6.16 6.51
CA ILE A 11 -19.29 -6.28 5.05
C ILE A 11 -18.99 -7.73 4.67
N ILE A 12 -19.99 -8.41 4.12
CA ILE A 12 -19.90 -9.79 3.65
C ILE A 12 -20.01 -9.79 2.13
N VAL A 13 -19.06 -10.41 1.45
CA VAL A 13 -19.14 -10.66 0.01
C VAL A 13 -19.89 -11.98 -0.18
N GLU A 14 -21.15 -11.90 -0.63
CA GLU A 14 -22.01 -13.07 -0.85
C GLU A 14 -21.77 -13.70 -2.21
N GLU A 15 -21.61 -12.88 -3.25
CA GLU A 15 -21.38 -13.30 -4.64
C GLU A 15 -20.44 -12.30 -5.34
N SER A 16 -19.63 -12.80 -6.27
CA SER A 16 -18.77 -11.97 -7.13
C SER A 16 -19.06 -12.29 -8.60
N GLN A 17 -19.43 -11.28 -9.37
CA GLN A 17 -19.67 -11.38 -10.81
C GLN A 17 -18.54 -10.70 -11.58
N SER A 18 -18.27 -11.13 -12.81
CA SER A 18 -17.28 -10.47 -13.64
C SER A 18 -17.82 -9.13 -14.16
N GLU A 19 -16.93 -8.16 -14.35
CA GLU A 19 -17.31 -6.82 -14.84
C GLU A 19 -18.01 -6.89 -16.21
N SER A 20 -17.68 -7.88 -17.04
CA SER A 20 -18.34 -8.13 -18.34
C SER A 20 -19.80 -8.59 -18.24
N GLU A 21 -20.24 -9.06 -17.08
CA GLU A 21 -21.60 -9.55 -16.84
C GLU A 21 -22.52 -8.46 -16.27
N LEU A 22 -21.98 -7.30 -15.90
CA LEU A 22 -22.73 -6.21 -15.28
C LEU A 22 -23.26 -5.24 -16.34
N GLU A 23 -24.59 -5.18 -16.50
CA GLU A 23 -25.25 -4.18 -17.37
C GLU A 23 -25.10 -2.73 -16.85
N LYS A 24 -24.79 -2.55 -15.56
CA LYS A 24 -24.63 -1.25 -14.88
C LYS A 24 -23.45 -1.31 -13.91
N LEU A 25 -22.56 -0.31 -13.98
CA LEU A 25 -21.36 -0.20 -13.13
C LEU A 25 -21.55 0.67 -11.89
N SER A 26 -22.76 1.19 -11.66
CA SER A 26 -23.10 1.89 -10.42
C SER A 26 -23.63 0.89 -9.40
N PRO A 27 -23.23 1.00 -8.11
CA PRO A 27 -23.82 0.18 -7.07
C PRO A 27 -25.32 0.45 -7.00
N ILE A 28 -26.08 -0.63 -6.90
CA ILE A 28 -27.53 -0.62 -6.75
C ILE A 28 -27.82 -1.34 -5.45
N CYS A 29 -28.57 -0.68 -4.58
CA CYS A 29 -29.17 -1.36 -3.44
C CYS A 29 -30.27 -2.28 -3.98
N ILE A 30 -30.11 -3.59 -3.78
CA ILE A 30 -31.07 -4.62 -4.20
C ILE A 30 -32.10 -4.94 -3.11
N SER A 31 -31.75 -4.70 -1.85
CA SER A 31 -32.61 -4.91 -0.69
C SER A 31 -32.06 -4.18 0.53
N GLY A 32 -32.93 -3.87 1.47
CA GLY A 32 -32.57 -3.36 2.79
C GLY A 32 -33.79 -3.41 3.72
N LYS A 33 -33.58 -3.08 4.98
CA LYS A 33 -34.64 -3.03 6.00
C LYS A 33 -34.26 -2.02 7.07
N ARG A 34 -35.30 -1.41 7.65
CA ARG A 34 -35.21 -0.42 8.74
C ARG A 34 -34.51 0.87 8.33
N ALA A 35 -34.81 1.94 9.05
CA ALA A 35 -34.17 3.22 8.84
C ALA A 35 -32.70 3.16 9.31
N CYS A 36 -31.83 3.90 8.62
CA CYS A 36 -30.48 4.16 9.13
C CYS A 36 -30.59 4.98 10.42
N PRO A 37 -29.78 4.69 11.47
CA PRO A 37 -29.65 5.59 12.61
C PRO A 37 -29.34 7.02 12.12
N PRO A 38 -29.95 8.05 12.72
CA PRO A 38 -29.61 9.43 12.40
C PRO A 38 -28.14 9.73 12.70
N GLU A 39 -27.52 10.60 11.90
CA GLU A 39 -26.17 11.09 12.18
C GLU A 39 -26.13 11.81 13.54
N ASP A 40 -24.99 11.71 14.24
CA ASP A 40 -24.74 12.33 15.54
C ASP A 40 -25.73 11.93 16.67
N VAL A 41 -26.42 10.78 16.55
CA VAL A 41 -27.38 10.31 17.57
C VAL A 41 -26.71 9.74 18.83
N GLY A 42 -25.37 9.58 18.85
CA GLY A 42 -24.62 9.07 20.00
C GLY A 42 -24.37 7.57 19.95
N GLY A 43 -24.15 7.03 18.75
CA GLY A 43 -23.82 5.62 18.53
C GLY A 43 -24.96 4.67 18.89
N ILE A 44 -24.61 3.40 19.15
CA ILE A 44 -25.60 2.33 19.44
C ILE A 44 -26.45 2.66 20.68
N GLY A 45 -25.80 3.16 21.74
CA GLY A 45 -26.48 3.52 22.99
C GLY A 45 -27.41 4.72 22.82
N GLY A 46 -26.94 5.76 22.14
CA GLY A 46 -27.73 6.94 21.84
C GLY A 46 -28.94 6.64 20.95
N TYR A 47 -28.76 5.82 19.90
CA TYR A 47 -29.87 5.40 19.06
C TYR A 47 -30.91 4.55 19.81
N ALA A 48 -30.48 3.64 20.70
CA ALA A 48 -31.41 2.86 21.51
C ALA A 48 -32.27 3.75 22.43
N HIS A 49 -31.64 4.74 23.07
CA HIS A 49 -32.35 5.70 23.90
C HIS A 49 -33.28 6.59 23.08
N PHE A 50 -32.83 7.09 21.92
CA PHE A 50 -33.66 7.84 20.98
C PHE A 50 -34.95 7.10 20.58
N LEU A 51 -34.85 5.80 20.28
CA LEU A 51 -36.02 4.96 19.98
C LEU A 51 -36.94 4.75 21.18
N GLU A 52 -36.38 4.58 22.38
CA GLU A 52 -37.15 4.49 23.62
C GLU A 52 -37.97 5.76 23.85
N VAL A 53 -37.33 6.92 23.71
CA VAL A 53 -37.98 8.23 23.86
C VAL A 53 -39.09 8.41 22.83
N LEU A 54 -38.83 8.17 21.54
CA LEU A 54 -39.85 8.36 20.50
C LEU A 54 -41.04 7.38 20.59
N ASN A 55 -40.89 6.27 21.33
CA ASN A 55 -41.97 5.32 21.56
C ASN A 55 -42.87 5.72 22.75
N ASP A 56 -42.50 6.75 23.52
CA ASP A 56 -43.29 7.28 24.64
C ASP A 56 -43.52 8.80 24.50
N PRO A 57 -44.67 9.22 23.94
CA PRO A 57 -45.05 10.64 23.84
C PRO A 57 -45.15 11.39 25.17
N SER A 58 -45.12 10.69 26.32
CA SER A 58 -45.10 11.29 27.64
C SER A 58 -43.70 11.45 28.23
N HIS A 59 -42.67 10.94 27.55
CA HIS A 59 -41.27 11.07 27.96
C HIS A 59 -40.85 12.54 27.93
N GLU A 60 -40.08 12.97 28.94
CA GLU A 60 -39.70 14.39 29.10
C GLU A 60 -38.87 14.93 27.92
N GLU A 61 -38.10 14.05 27.28
CA GLU A 61 -37.26 14.36 26.12
C GLU A 61 -37.97 14.20 24.76
N TYR A 62 -39.23 13.76 24.72
CA TYR A 62 -39.95 13.42 23.48
C TYR A 62 -39.96 14.58 22.46
N GLU A 63 -40.42 15.75 22.89
CA GLU A 63 -40.51 16.94 22.03
C GLU A 63 -39.13 17.43 21.56
N ALA A 64 -38.10 17.24 22.37
CA ALA A 64 -36.73 17.63 22.02
C ALA A 64 -36.18 16.74 20.91
N TYR A 65 -36.28 15.41 21.04
CA TYR A 65 -35.84 14.48 20.01
C TYR A 65 -36.70 14.54 18.74
N LEU A 66 -38.01 14.74 18.86
CA LEU A 66 -38.89 14.89 17.71
C LEU A 66 -38.54 16.14 16.90
N THR A 67 -38.24 17.25 17.58
CA THR A 67 -37.78 18.48 16.93
C THR A 67 -36.42 18.28 16.28
N TRP A 68 -35.48 17.65 16.98
CA TRP A 68 -34.12 17.40 16.51
C TRP A 68 -34.10 16.56 15.22
N ILE A 69 -34.90 15.48 15.15
CA ILE A 69 -34.97 14.62 13.97
C ILE A 69 -35.74 15.24 12.80
N GLY A 70 -36.32 16.43 12.97
CA GLY A 70 -37.07 17.12 11.92
C GLY A 70 -38.55 16.75 11.85
N GLY A 71 -39.11 16.18 12.91
CA GLY A 71 -40.56 16.10 13.15
C GLY A 71 -41.16 14.69 13.12
N SER A 72 -40.54 13.72 12.44
CA SER A 72 -41.02 12.33 12.45
C SER A 72 -39.88 11.37 12.12
N PHE A 73 -39.90 10.19 12.73
CA PHE A 73 -38.97 9.12 12.45
C PHE A 73 -39.67 7.77 12.60
N ASP A 74 -39.67 6.97 11.53
CA ASP A 74 -40.12 5.57 11.58
C ASP A 74 -38.89 4.65 11.52
N PRO A 75 -38.55 3.92 12.60
CA PRO A 75 -37.40 3.03 12.62
C PRO A 75 -37.51 1.87 11.63
N GLU A 76 -38.71 1.55 11.14
CA GLU A 76 -38.93 0.45 10.20
C GLU A 76 -38.97 0.92 8.74
N GLU A 77 -38.92 2.24 8.50
CA GLU A 77 -38.97 2.81 7.15
C GLU A 77 -37.68 2.54 6.37
N PHE A 78 -37.82 1.96 5.17
CA PHE A 78 -36.73 1.79 4.23
C PHE A 78 -37.25 1.95 2.79
N ASP A 79 -36.80 3.01 2.10
CA ASP A 79 -37.16 3.26 0.70
C ASP A 79 -36.00 2.92 -0.24
N LEU A 80 -36.12 1.77 -0.91
CA LEU A 80 -35.17 1.27 -1.90
C LEU A 80 -35.01 2.23 -3.09
N GLY A 81 -36.10 2.89 -3.52
CA GLY A 81 -36.10 3.85 -4.61
C GLY A 81 -35.34 5.13 -4.23
N TYR A 82 -35.58 5.64 -3.02
CA TYR A 82 -34.85 6.77 -2.47
C TYR A 82 -33.34 6.46 -2.35
N VAL A 83 -32.96 5.34 -1.74
CA VAL A 83 -31.55 4.92 -1.61
C VAL A 83 -30.87 4.86 -2.99
N ASN A 84 -31.50 4.21 -3.97
CA ASN A 84 -30.93 4.12 -5.31
C ASN A 84 -30.87 5.48 -6.03
N SER A 85 -31.76 6.43 -5.72
CA SER A 85 -31.69 7.79 -6.25
C SER A 85 -30.51 8.57 -5.67
N GLN A 86 -30.21 8.38 -4.38
CA GLN A 86 -29.05 8.97 -3.72
C GLN A 86 -27.75 8.34 -4.25
N LEU A 87 -27.67 7.01 -4.34
CA LEU A 87 -26.51 6.31 -4.89
C LEU A 87 -26.17 6.79 -6.31
N LYS A 88 -27.16 6.99 -7.18
CA LYS A 88 -26.94 7.57 -8.52
C LYS A 88 -26.40 8.99 -8.51
N THR A 89 -26.78 9.79 -7.51
CA THR A 89 -26.36 11.19 -7.38
C THR A 89 -24.91 11.30 -6.92
N TYR A 90 -24.51 10.48 -5.95
CA TYR A 90 -23.16 10.50 -5.37
C TYR A 90 -22.15 9.65 -6.15
N LEU A 91 -22.59 8.57 -6.79
CA LEU A 91 -21.75 7.62 -7.51
C LEU A 91 -22.15 7.63 -8.99
N LYS A 92 -21.75 8.72 -9.68
CA LYS A 92 -21.88 8.82 -11.14
C LYS A 92 -21.25 7.60 -11.79
N GLU A 93 -21.91 7.09 -12.83
CA GLU A 93 -21.39 6.05 -13.73
C GLU A 93 -19.97 6.44 -14.17
N ARG A 94 -18.95 5.91 -13.48
CA ARG A 94 -17.60 5.97 -14.00
C ARG A 94 -17.54 4.84 -15.00
N GLY A 95 -17.37 5.20 -16.27
CA GLY A 95 -16.85 4.26 -17.27
C GLY A 95 -15.47 3.84 -16.82
N LEU A 96 -15.40 2.83 -15.95
CA LEU A 96 -14.17 2.19 -15.54
C LEU A 96 -13.92 1.04 -16.51
N ALA A 97 -13.61 1.34 -17.77
CA ALA A 97 -12.59 0.51 -18.37
C ALA A 97 -11.35 0.79 -17.50
N ARG A 98 -11.13 -0.01 -16.44
CA ARG A 98 -9.92 0.07 -15.66
C ARG A 98 -8.81 -0.17 -16.66
N LYS A 99 -8.11 0.89 -17.05
CA LYS A 99 -6.84 0.71 -17.75
C LYS A 99 -6.00 -0.12 -16.79
N SER A 100 -5.54 -1.28 -17.25
CA SER A 100 -4.63 -2.08 -16.46
C SER A 100 -3.49 -1.19 -15.99
N HIS A 101 -3.14 -1.31 -14.72
CA HIS A 101 -1.96 -0.65 -14.20
C HIS A 101 -0.69 -1.45 -14.53
N TRP A 102 -0.86 -2.66 -15.07
CA TRP A 102 0.24 -3.49 -15.51
C TRP A 102 0.68 -3.10 -16.92
N ARG A 103 1.98 -3.24 -17.15
CA ARG A 103 2.51 -3.27 -18.50
C ARG A 103 2.15 -4.62 -19.13
N GLU A 104 1.19 -4.60 -20.04
CA GLU A 104 0.63 -5.79 -20.72
C GLU A 104 1.49 -6.30 -21.89
N GLU A 105 2.40 -5.48 -22.40
CA GLU A 105 3.23 -5.81 -23.56
C GLU A 105 4.66 -5.28 -23.39
N ASP A 106 5.61 -5.89 -24.09
CA ASP A 106 7.00 -5.42 -24.12
C ASP A 106 7.19 -4.19 -25.02
N ARG A 107 6.48 -3.09 -24.72
CA ARG A 107 6.66 -1.78 -25.38
C ARG A 107 6.99 -0.69 -24.35
N TYR A 108 7.79 0.30 -24.74
CA TYR A 108 8.09 1.51 -23.95
C TYR A 108 8.68 1.27 -22.53
N SER A 109 9.80 0.54 -22.42
CA SER A 109 10.60 0.53 -21.17
C SER A 109 11.63 1.66 -21.16
N TYR A 110 11.88 2.26 -19.98
CA TYR A 110 12.93 3.26 -19.77
C TYR A 110 14.04 2.68 -18.87
N PRO A 111 14.84 1.72 -19.37
CA PRO A 111 15.83 1.03 -18.55
C PRO A 111 16.89 1.98 -18.00
N VAL A 112 17.50 1.57 -16.88
CA VAL A 112 18.70 2.21 -16.34
C VAL A 112 19.94 1.40 -16.70
N SER A 113 21.13 2.00 -16.59
CA SER A 113 22.39 1.28 -16.84
C SER A 113 22.63 0.24 -15.75
N PHE A 114 23.16 -0.92 -16.14
CA PHE A 114 23.66 -1.95 -15.21
C PHE A 114 24.97 -1.57 -14.52
N SER A 115 25.62 -0.50 -14.97
CA SER A 115 26.85 0.02 -14.37
C SER A 115 26.78 1.52 -14.14
N SER A 116 27.60 1.98 -13.19
CA SER A 116 27.82 3.38 -12.86
C SER A 116 29.21 3.56 -12.24
N PRO A 117 29.68 4.81 -12.09
CA PRO A 117 30.85 5.08 -11.27
C PRO A 117 30.74 4.52 -9.84
N TRP A 118 29.53 4.41 -9.28
CA TRP A 118 29.36 3.76 -7.97
C TRP A 118 29.70 2.27 -8.03
N THR A 119 29.20 1.53 -9.02
CA THR A 119 29.53 0.10 -9.17
C THR A 119 31.02 -0.14 -9.45
N GLU A 120 31.71 0.82 -10.05
CA GLU A 120 33.14 0.71 -10.37
C GLU A 120 34.04 0.99 -9.16
N ASN A 121 33.56 1.74 -8.17
CA ASN A 121 34.37 2.25 -7.05
C ASN A 121 33.93 1.73 -5.68
N ILE A 122 32.86 0.93 -5.60
CA ILE A 122 32.43 0.32 -4.34
C ILE A 122 33.46 -0.67 -3.82
N ASP A 123 33.67 -0.68 -2.51
CA ASP A 123 34.64 -1.55 -1.85
C ASP A 123 34.11 -3.00 -1.70
N HIS A 124 34.96 -3.88 -1.16
CA HIS A 124 34.60 -5.29 -0.96
C HIS A 124 33.41 -5.47 -0.01
N SER A 125 33.32 -4.65 1.04
CA SER A 125 32.22 -4.76 2.01
C SER A 125 30.87 -4.42 1.37
N GLY A 126 30.85 -3.41 0.49
CA GLY A 126 29.65 -3.08 -0.28
C GLY A 126 29.27 -4.15 -1.30
N HIS A 127 30.25 -4.86 -1.90
CA HIS A 127 29.97 -6.01 -2.78
C HIS A 127 29.24 -7.13 -2.02
N GLU A 128 29.74 -7.48 -0.82
CA GLU A 128 29.12 -8.53 0.01
C GLU A 128 27.68 -8.18 0.42
N VAL A 129 27.44 -6.91 0.78
CA VAL A 129 26.09 -6.42 1.06
C VAL A 129 25.22 -6.58 -0.19
N ALA A 130 25.63 -6.02 -1.33
CA ALA A 130 24.85 -6.08 -2.56
C ALA A 130 24.52 -7.51 -3.02
N GLU A 131 25.46 -8.45 -2.88
CA GLU A 131 25.26 -9.85 -3.26
C GLU A 131 24.27 -10.57 -2.34
N SER A 132 24.32 -10.27 -1.04
CA SER A 132 23.54 -10.94 0.01
C SER A 132 22.10 -10.44 0.14
N LEU A 133 21.76 -9.27 -0.43
CA LEU A 133 20.42 -8.68 -0.31
C LEU A 133 19.30 -9.64 -0.73
N ALA A 134 18.32 -9.80 0.15
CA ALA A 134 17.14 -10.63 -0.08
C ALA A 134 16.38 -10.16 -1.32
N LEU A 135 16.19 -8.84 -1.49
CA LEU A 135 15.49 -8.25 -2.63
C LEU A 135 16.04 -8.74 -3.98
N ARG A 136 17.37 -8.70 -4.15
CA ARG A 136 18.02 -9.15 -5.38
C ARG A 136 17.78 -10.64 -5.62
N ARG A 137 18.00 -11.45 -4.59
CA ARG A 137 17.86 -12.92 -4.66
C ARG A 137 16.42 -13.32 -4.97
N ASP A 138 15.47 -12.69 -4.32
CA ASP A 138 14.05 -12.97 -4.48
C ASP A 138 13.51 -12.46 -5.82
N MET A 139 14.07 -11.35 -6.34
CA MET A 139 13.82 -10.91 -7.72
C MET A 139 14.31 -11.95 -8.73
N VAL A 140 15.52 -12.49 -8.57
CA VAL A 140 16.03 -13.58 -9.42
C VAL A 140 15.11 -14.79 -9.33
N THR A 141 14.74 -15.22 -8.12
CA THR A 141 13.79 -16.33 -7.89
C THR A 141 12.44 -16.09 -8.58
N LEU A 142 11.87 -14.89 -8.50
CA LEU A 142 10.63 -14.51 -9.18
C LEU A 142 10.77 -14.66 -10.70
N LEU A 143 11.81 -14.09 -11.30
CA LEU A 143 12.01 -14.13 -12.75
C LEU A 143 12.30 -15.55 -13.25
N GLU A 144 13.12 -16.33 -12.56
CA GLU A 144 13.37 -17.74 -12.90
C GLU A 144 12.08 -18.57 -12.79
N TYR A 145 11.30 -18.37 -11.72
CA TYR A 145 10.02 -19.04 -11.55
C TYR A 145 9.05 -18.76 -12.70
N LEU A 146 8.95 -17.50 -13.15
CA LEU A 146 8.09 -17.11 -14.27
C LEU A 146 8.57 -17.67 -15.62
N LYS A 147 9.88 -17.88 -15.80
CA LYS A 147 10.41 -18.53 -17.02
C LYS A 147 10.05 -20.02 -17.07
N ASP A 148 10.16 -20.69 -15.93
CA ASP A 148 10.00 -22.13 -15.86
C ASP A 148 8.54 -22.56 -15.70
N ASN A 149 7.66 -21.63 -15.33
CA ASN A 149 6.25 -21.90 -15.08
C ASN A 149 5.36 -20.97 -15.90
N ARG A 150 4.36 -21.53 -16.57
CA ARG A 150 3.32 -20.73 -17.23
C ARG A 150 2.35 -20.15 -16.19
N VAL A 151 2.68 -18.97 -15.68
CA VAL A 151 1.85 -18.24 -14.71
C VAL A 151 0.91 -17.31 -15.46
N LYS A 152 -0.40 -17.54 -15.33
CA LYS A 152 -1.43 -16.65 -15.88
C LYS A 152 -1.95 -15.74 -14.77
N GLY A 153 -1.89 -14.42 -14.97
CA GLY A 153 -2.45 -13.44 -14.06
C GLY A 153 -3.96 -13.66 -13.86
N THR A 154 -4.45 -13.36 -12.67
CA THR A 154 -5.89 -13.42 -12.37
C THR A 154 -6.68 -12.48 -13.30
N ALA A 155 -7.90 -12.85 -13.66
CA ALA A 155 -8.72 -12.05 -14.58
C ALA A 155 -9.10 -10.67 -14.01
N ALA A 156 -9.23 -10.55 -12.69
CA ALA A 156 -9.72 -9.33 -12.05
C ALA A 156 -8.64 -8.27 -11.80
N LYS A 157 -7.41 -8.69 -11.46
CA LYS A 157 -6.35 -7.77 -11.04
C LYS A 157 -4.99 -8.05 -11.65
N GLY A 158 -4.83 -9.10 -12.46
CA GLY A 158 -3.51 -9.52 -12.96
C GLY A 158 -2.62 -10.19 -11.91
N ASN A 159 -3.00 -10.18 -10.63
CA ASN A 159 -2.25 -10.80 -9.52
C ASN A 159 -1.85 -12.26 -9.80
N PHE A 160 -0.78 -12.73 -9.17
CA PHE A 160 -0.38 -14.12 -9.21
C PHE A 160 -1.44 -15.04 -8.56
N PRO A 161 -1.81 -16.18 -9.18
CA PRO A 161 -2.69 -17.15 -8.54
C PRO A 161 -2.08 -17.76 -7.27
N LEU A 162 -2.93 -18.10 -6.28
CA LEU A 162 -2.51 -18.61 -4.96
C LEU A 162 -1.50 -19.77 -5.02
N LYS A 163 -1.65 -20.69 -5.97
CA LYS A 163 -0.72 -21.82 -6.14
C LYS A 163 0.70 -21.37 -6.51
N HIS A 164 0.80 -20.31 -7.33
CA HIS A 164 2.07 -19.75 -7.78
C HIS A 164 2.69 -18.89 -6.68
N ILE A 165 1.88 -18.11 -5.95
CA ILE A 165 2.34 -17.38 -4.76
C ILE A 165 3.04 -18.35 -3.81
N ARG A 166 2.36 -19.43 -3.38
CA ARG A 166 2.93 -20.41 -2.43
C ARG A 166 4.22 -21.06 -2.93
N ALA A 167 4.26 -21.47 -4.19
CA ALA A 167 5.41 -22.16 -4.76
C ALA A 167 6.63 -21.25 -4.92
N MET A 168 6.40 -20.00 -5.31
CA MET A 168 7.45 -19.03 -5.55
C MET A 168 7.98 -18.41 -4.27
N THR A 169 7.10 -17.92 -3.39
CA THR A 169 7.53 -17.28 -2.13
C THR A 169 8.13 -18.28 -1.14
N GLY A 170 7.79 -19.57 -1.26
CA GLY A 170 8.45 -20.64 -0.52
C GLY A 170 9.94 -20.81 -0.84
N GLN A 171 10.43 -20.21 -1.93
CA GLN A 171 11.84 -20.20 -2.33
C GLN A 171 12.54 -18.88 -2.04
N PHE A 172 11.84 -17.90 -1.46
CA PHE A 172 12.45 -16.63 -1.08
C PHE A 172 13.46 -16.81 0.06
N VAL A 173 14.40 -15.87 0.19
CA VAL A 173 15.39 -15.85 1.27
C VAL A 173 14.71 -15.89 2.63
N ASN A 174 13.65 -15.09 2.79
CA ASN A 174 12.78 -15.08 3.95
C ASN A 174 11.33 -15.34 3.51
N PRO A 175 10.89 -16.61 3.44
CA PRO A 175 9.53 -16.93 3.01
C PRO A 175 8.48 -16.26 3.91
N PRO A 176 7.50 -15.52 3.35
CA PRO A 176 6.47 -14.85 4.13
C PRO A 176 5.48 -15.87 4.73
N GLU A 177 4.92 -15.53 5.89
CA GLU A 177 3.77 -16.26 6.44
C GLU A 177 2.53 -15.96 5.58
N LEU A 178 1.99 -17.00 4.93
CA LEU A 178 0.87 -16.83 3.99
C LEU A 178 -0.49 -17.07 4.62
N ASP A 179 -0.58 -17.98 5.59
CA ASP A 179 -1.83 -18.26 6.30
C ASP A 179 -1.71 -17.72 7.73
N GLN A 180 -2.56 -16.77 8.09
CA GLN A 180 -2.51 -16.16 9.42
C GLN A 180 -3.25 -17.02 10.43
N LYS A 181 -2.62 -17.30 11.57
CA LYS A 181 -3.27 -17.96 12.71
C LYS A 181 -3.67 -16.93 13.76
N ILE A 182 -4.96 -16.85 14.09
CA ILE A 182 -5.48 -16.01 15.17
C ILE A 182 -6.25 -16.91 16.14
N GLY A 183 -5.71 -17.10 17.34
CA GLY A 183 -6.20 -18.08 18.31
C GLY A 183 -6.17 -19.49 17.72
N GLU A 184 -7.32 -20.15 17.67
CA GLU A 184 -7.46 -21.49 17.08
C GLU A 184 -7.82 -21.47 15.58
N ARG A 185 -8.13 -20.29 15.03
CA ARG A 185 -8.62 -20.16 13.64
C ARG A 185 -7.47 -19.87 12.68
N ILE A 186 -7.52 -20.52 11.52
CA ILE A 186 -6.57 -20.29 10.41
C ILE A 186 -7.29 -19.50 9.32
N TYR A 187 -6.75 -18.34 8.99
CA TYR A 187 -7.18 -17.48 7.90
C TYR A 187 -6.25 -17.75 6.71
N LYS A 188 -6.80 -18.40 5.67
CA LYS A 188 -6.03 -18.74 4.47
C LYS A 188 -5.78 -17.51 3.61
N LEU A 189 -4.60 -17.44 3.00
CA LEU A 189 -4.27 -16.44 1.98
C LEU A 189 -5.37 -16.34 0.91
N ARG A 190 -5.83 -15.13 0.61
CA ARG A 190 -6.88 -14.89 -0.40
C ARG A 190 -6.37 -14.26 -1.69
N THR A 191 -5.36 -13.40 -1.62
CA THR A 191 -4.84 -12.66 -2.77
C THR A 191 -3.39 -12.27 -2.56
N GLU A 192 -2.69 -11.94 -3.64
CA GLU A 192 -1.34 -11.37 -3.61
C GLU A 192 -1.25 -10.06 -2.81
N ASP A 193 -2.34 -9.27 -2.76
CA ASP A 193 -2.39 -8.01 -2.00
C ASP A 193 -2.14 -8.22 -0.49
N GLU A 194 -2.34 -9.44 0.02
CA GLU A 194 -2.06 -9.83 1.41
C GLU A 194 -0.59 -10.24 1.63
N VAL A 195 0.26 -10.18 0.59
CA VAL A 195 1.70 -10.49 0.64
C VAL A 195 2.52 -9.26 0.18
N PRO A 196 2.66 -8.22 1.02
CA PRO A 196 3.20 -6.92 0.59
C PRO A 196 4.58 -7.00 -0.08
N TYR A 197 5.49 -7.84 0.42
CA TYR A 197 6.82 -8.00 -0.17
C TYR A 197 6.80 -8.65 -1.56
N LEU A 198 5.90 -9.62 -1.79
CA LEU A 198 5.72 -10.18 -3.13
C LEU A 198 5.12 -9.13 -4.07
N MET A 199 4.12 -8.37 -3.61
CA MET A 199 3.55 -7.28 -4.38
C MET A 199 4.60 -6.22 -4.76
N PHE A 200 5.49 -5.88 -3.83
CA PHE A 200 6.64 -5.01 -4.08
C PHE A 200 7.52 -5.53 -5.22
N LEU A 201 7.93 -6.80 -5.15
CA LEU A 201 8.73 -7.45 -6.19
C LEU A 201 8.02 -7.47 -7.54
N HIS A 202 6.73 -7.82 -7.55
CA HIS A 202 5.93 -7.91 -8.77
C HIS A 202 5.83 -6.55 -9.46
N VAL A 203 5.44 -5.51 -8.71
CA VAL A 203 5.33 -4.13 -9.21
C VAL A 203 6.70 -3.63 -9.70
N LEU A 204 7.76 -3.86 -8.92
CA LEU A 204 9.11 -3.44 -9.31
C LEU A 204 9.58 -4.18 -10.57
N ALA A 205 9.36 -5.49 -10.69
CA ALA A 205 9.73 -6.27 -11.87
C ALA A 205 9.00 -5.78 -13.14
N ASN A 206 7.70 -5.51 -13.03
CA ASN A 206 6.91 -5.01 -14.15
C ASN A 206 7.32 -3.60 -14.54
N ALA A 207 7.47 -2.70 -13.57
CA ALA A 207 7.88 -1.33 -13.80
C ALA A 207 9.30 -1.25 -14.38
N ALA A 208 10.24 -2.05 -13.87
CA ALA A 208 11.62 -2.17 -14.37
C ALA A 208 11.72 -2.75 -15.78
N GLY A 209 10.61 -3.22 -16.35
CA GLY A 209 10.55 -3.81 -17.68
C GLY A 209 11.07 -5.24 -17.74
N PHE A 210 11.23 -5.93 -16.60
CA PHE A 210 11.68 -7.32 -16.56
C PHE A 210 10.60 -8.31 -16.94
N ILE A 211 9.34 -7.95 -16.69
CA ILE A 211 8.17 -8.75 -17.04
C ILE A 211 7.07 -7.90 -17.67
N TYR A 212 6.24 -8.52 -18.49
CA TYR A 212 4.93 -7.99 -18.88
C TYR A 212 3.85 -9.05 -18.64
N GLY A 213 2.61 -8.60 -18.53
CA GLY A 213 1.46 -9.43 -18.22
C GLY A 213 0.36 -8.57 -17.63
N GLY A 214 -0.58 -9.20 -16.93
CA GLY A 214 -1.71 -8.47 -16.34
C GLY A 214 -2.97 -9.33 -16.29
N GLU A 215 -4.11 -8.66 -16.29
CA GLU A 215 -5.44 -9.25 -16.14
C GLU A 215 -5.69 -10.34 -17.18
N GLY A 216 -5.68 -11.60 -16.73
CA GLY A 216 -5.91 -12.75 -17.61
C GLY A 216 -4.82 -12.99 -18.66
N LEU A 217 -3.67 -12.32 -18.59
CA LEU A 217 -2.52 -12.51 -19.48
C LEU A 217 -1.47 -13.42 -18.83
N PRO A 218 -0.66 -14.15 -19.61
CA PRO A 218 0.54 -14.78 -19.07
C PRO A 218 1.52 -13.72 -18.58
N TRP A 219 2.16 -13.96 -17.44
CA TRP A 219 3.31 -13.22 -16.98
C TRP A 219 4.56 -13.77 -17.66
N GLU A 220 5.22 -12.96 -18.48
CA GLU A 220 6.36 -13.36 -19.30
C GLU A 220 7.58 -12.50 -18.99
N VAL A 221 8.75 -13.14 -18.96
CA VAL A 221 10.04 -12.45 -18.76
C VAL A 221 10.54 -11.88 -20.08
N THR A 222 10.85 -10.59 -20.09
CA THR A 222 11.28 -9.84 -21.28
C THR A 222 12.74 -10.15 -21.65
N ALA A 223 13.21 -9.60 -22.77
CA ALA A 223 14.63 -9.64 -23.11
C ALA A 223 15.50 -8.97 -22.04
N LEU A 224 15.04 -7.85 -21.47
CA LEU A 224 15.73 -7.13 -20.41
C LEU A 224 15.73 -7.90 -19.09
N GLY A 225 14.62 -8.56 -18.73
CA GLY A 225 14.57 -9.46 -17.57
C GLY A 225 15.53 -10.65 -17.72
N ASN A 226 15.67 -11.19 -18.94
CA ASN A 226 16.66 -12.22 -19.22
C ASN A 226 18.09 -11.68 -19.14
N GLU A 227 18.36 -10.46 -19.61
CA GLU A 227 19.65 -9.81 -19.45
C GLU A 227 20.00 -9.63 -17.98
N PHE A 228 19.08 -9.11 -17.16
CA PHE A 228 19.23 -8.97 -15.70
C PHE A 228 19.66 -10.28 -15.04
N LEU A 229 19.03 -11.40 -15.40
CA LEU A 229 19.38 -12.73 -14.87
C LEU A 229 20.82 -13.16 -15.20
N GLN A 230 21.42 -12.65 -16.29
CA GLN A 230 22.80 -12.96 -16.68
C GLN A 230 23.84 -12.00 -16.07
N ARG A 231 23.40 -10.92 -15.43
CA ARG A 231 24.30 -9.94 -14.80
C ARG A 231 24.85 -10.47 -13.47
N ASP A 232 26.03 -9.98 -13.09
CA ASP A 232 26.60 -10.25 -11.77
C ASP A 232 25.74 -9.64 -10.65
N PRO A 233 25.89 -10.11 -9.39
CA PRO A 233 25.04 -9.66 -8.30
C PRO A 233 25.10 -8.15 -8.02
N LEU A 234 26.25 -7.50 -8.21
CA LEU A 234 26.38 -6.06 -7.99
C LEU A 234 25.59 -5.28 -9.04
N ALA A 235 25.72 -5.65 -10.32
CA ALA A 235 24.95 -5.03 -11.40
C ALA A 235 23.43 -5.23 -11.24
N GLN A 236 23.00 -6.41 -10.77
CA GLN A 236 21.59 -6.69 -10.45
C GLN A 236 21.07 -5.77 -9.35
N THR A 237 21.77 -5.70 -8.22
CA THR A 237 21.41 -4.83 -7.10
C THR A 237 21.42 -3.36 -7.50
N TRP A 238 22.45 -2.92 -8.24
CA TRP A 238 22.53 -1.57 -8.76
C TRP A 238 21.32 -1.21 -9.62
N TYR A 239 20.93 -2.08 -10.56
CA TYR A 239 19.79 -1.81 -11.42
C TYR A 239 18.51 -1.63 -10.60
N LEU A 240 18.22 -2.53 -9.66
CA LEU A 240 17.02 -2.45 -8.81
C LEU A 240 16.99 -1.14 -8.01
N THR A 241 18.12 -0.77 -7.40
CA THR A 241 18.25 0.45 -6.62
C THR A 241 18.14 1.70 -7.49
N ALA A 242 18.88 1.77 -8.60
CA ALA A 242 18.83 2.90 -9.51
C ALA A 242 17.44 3.10 -10.11
N TYR A 243 16.74 2.01 -10.46
CA TYR A 243 15.39 2.09 -10.99
C TYR A 243 14.42 2.63 -9.95
N TRP A 244 14.47 2.09 -8.72
CA TRP A 244 13.64 2.59 -7.61
C TRP A 244 13.88 4.08 -7.34
N LEU A 245 15.14 4.50 -7.25
CA LEU A 245 15.52 5.86 -6.87
C LEU A 245 15.32 6.90 -7.98
N THR A 246 15.20 6.51 -9.25
CA THR A 246 15.18 7.46 -10.38
C THR A 246 14.01 7.31 -11.35
N ARG A 247 13.22 6.24 -11.27
CA ARG A 247 12.12 5.96 -12.22
C ARG A 247 10.81 5.62 -11.54
N MET A 248 10.85 5.08 -10.32
CA MET A 248 9.65 4.70 -9.59
C MET A 248 9.01 5.88 -8.88
N ASN A 249 7.70 5.99 -8.96
CA ASN A 249 6.94 6.81 -8.04
C ASN A 249 6.84 6.07 -6.70
N TRP A 250 7.51 6.59 -5.66
CA TRP A 250 7.58 5.91 -4.35
C TRP A 250 6.20 5.80 -3.67
N TYR A 251 5.22 6.57 -4.10
CA TYR A 251 3.86 6.55 -3.52
C TYR A 251 3.06 5.34 -4.04
N CYS A 252 3.58 4.57 -4.99
CA CYS A 252 2.90 3.39 -5.53
C CYS A 252 2.61 2.30 -4.48
N LEU A 253 3.32 2.31 -3.35
CA LEU A 253 3.11 1.39 -2.23
C LEU A 253 2.21 1.96 -1.14
N TYR A 254 1.80 3.21 -1.27
CA TYR A 254 0.95 3.86 -0.30
C TYR A 254 -0.53 3.58 -0.64
N PRO A 255 -1.28 2.88 0.24
CA PRO A 255 -2.60 2.37 -0.12
C PRO A 255 -3.71 3.43 -0.13
N TYR A 256 -3.42 4.65 0.34
CA TYR A 256 -4.42 5.71 0.46
C TYR A 256 -4.21 6.81 -0.59
N VAL A 257 -5.25 7.07 -1.39
CA VAL A 257 -5.31 8.23 -2.28
C VAL A 257 -6.05 9.32 -1.53
N GLU A 258 -5.32 10.21 -0.86
CA GLU A 258 -5.93 11.30 -0.11
C GLU A 258 -5.36 12.66 -0.56
N ASP A 259 -6.23 13.68 -0.53
CA ASP A 259 -5.82 15.07 -0.68
C ASP A 259 -5.02 15.48 0.57
N GLY A 260 -3.80 16.00 0.40
CA GLY A 260 -3.01 16.59 1.48
C GLY A 260 -1.55 16.13 1.63
N PHE A 261 -1.02 15.29 0.75
CA PHE A 261 0.41 14.94 0.78
C PHE A 261 1.26 15.94 -0.02
N ILE A 262 2.50 16.17 0.43
CA ILE A 262 3.55 16.78 -0.37
C ILE A 262 3.66 16.05 -1.71
N GLY A 263 3.89 16.80 -2.78
CA GLY A 263 4.07 16.23 -4.11
C GLY A 263 5.33 15.36 -4.15
N PHE A 264 5.27 14.23 -4.87
CA PHE A 264 6.42 13.32 -5.06
C PHE A 264 7.70 14.05 -5.49
N GLU A 265 7.58 15.03 -6.40
CA GLU A 265 8.72 15.81 -6.94
C GLU A 265 9.41 16.67 -5.87
N GLU A 266 8.68 17.03 -4.81
CA GLU A 266 9.19 17.80 -3.68
C GLU A 266 9.66 16.87 -2.55
N PHE A 267 8.95 15.76 -2.34
CA PHE A 267 9.27 14.78 -1.31
C PHE A 267 10.62 14.08 -1.53
N ILE A 268 10.93 13.63 -2.75
CA ILE A 268 12.15 12.86 -2.99
C ILE A 268 13.43 13.66 -2.69
N PRO A 269 13.61 14.88 -3.20
CA PRO A 269 14.77 15.70 -2.85
C PRO A 269 14.88 15.95 -1.35
N LEU A 270 13.75 16.21 -0.68
CA LEU A 270 13.69 16.40 0.77
C LEU A 270 14.11 15.14 1.53
N ALA A 271 13.62 13.97 1.10
CA ALA A 271 13.98 12.69 1.69
C ALA A 271 15.48 12.39 1.53
N TYR A 272 16.07 12.68 0.36
CA TYR A 272 17.53 12.56 0.18
C TYR A 272 18.32 13.49 1.10
N GLU A 273 17.90 14.75 1.23
CA GLU A 273 18.53 15.69 2.14
C GLU A 273 18.49 15.18 3.59
N ILE A 274 17.32 14.74 4.06
CA ILE A 274 17.14 14.25 5.42
C ILE A 274 17.96 12.97 5.65
N VAL A 275 17.82 11.97 4.78
CA VAL A 275 18.50 10.67 4.94
C VAL A 275 20.02 10.82 4.93
N LEU A 276 20.57 11.73 4.12
CA LEU A 276 22.02 11.97 4.10
C LEU A 276 22.60 12.53 5.39
N ASN A 277 21.77 13.25 6.15
CA ASN A 277 22.18 13.88 7.40
C ASN A 277 21.95 12.98 8.63
N LEU A 278 21.44 11.77 8.43
CA LEU A 278 21.28 10.79 9.51
C LEU A 278 22.65 10.30 10.02
N PRO A 279 22.77 9.99 11.32
CA PRO A 279 23.98 9.39 11.87
C PRO A 279 24.20 7.99 11.28
N VAL A 280 25.42 7.74 10.80
CA VAL A 280 25.79 6.49 10.13
C VAL A 280 26.07 5.41 11.16
N SER A 281 25.57 4.21 10.91
CA SER A 281 25.78 3.02 11.75
C SER A 281 25.23 3.15 13.19
N GLU A 282 24.43 4.16 13.46
CA GLU A 282 23.73 4.37 14.74
C GLU A 282 22.25 4.00 14.62
N LYS A 283 21.65 3.63 15.77
CA LYS A 283 20.21 3.39 15.85
C LYS A 283 19.48 4.73 15.93
N VAL A 284 18.57 4.96 15.00
CA VAL A 284 17.74 6.16 14.92
C VAL A 284 16.27 5.76 15.17
N PRO A 285 15.59 6.40 16.13
CA PRO A 285 14.15 6.24 16.30
C PRO A 285 13.39 6.78 15.08
N ILE A 286 12.33 6.10 14.68
CA ILE A 286 11.49 6.54 13.56
C ILE A 286 10.87 7.92 13.78
N GLU A 287 10.54 8.27 15.03
CA GLU A 287 10.05 9.60 15.43
C GLU A 287 11.02 10.72 15.02
N SER A 288 12.33 10.46 15.07
CA SER A 288 13.33 11.43 14.65
C SER A 288 13.21 11.79 13.18
N LEU A 289 12.80 10.85 12.31
CA LEU A 289 12.53 11.18 10.91
C LEU A 289 11.31 12.08 10.78
N VAL A 290 10.21 11.79 11.47
CA VAL A 290 9.00 12.63 11.43
C VAL A 290 9.34 14.06 11.84
N ASN A 291 10.07 14.24 12.94
CA ASN A 291 10.51 15.55 13.40
C ASN A 291 11.41 16.26 12.38
N MET A 292 12.34 15.56 11.73
CA MET A 292 13.19 16.15 10.68
C MET A 292 12.38 16.61 9.45
N PHE A 293 11.34 15.87 9.06
CA PHE A 293 10.43 16.32 8.00
C PHE A 293 9.60 17.52 8.46
N ASP A 294 9.03 17.48 9.67
CA ASP A 294 8.23 18.57 10.23
C ASP A 294 9.01 19.89 10.38
N GLU A 295 10.29 19.82 10.72
CA GLU A 295 11.19 20.98 10.79
C GLU A 295 11.40 21.64 9.42
N LYS A 296 11.33 20.87 8.34
CA LYS A 296 11.54 21.34 6.97
C LYS A 296 10.25 21.85 6.33
N ASP A 297 9.18 21.10 6.52
CA ASP A 297 7.84 21.42 6.06
C ASP A 297 6.87 20.70 7.00
N PRO A 298 6.12 21.40 7.88
CA PRO A 298 5.17 20.76 8.79
C PRO A 298 3.91 20.22 8.08
N ASP A 299 3.66 20.69 6.85
CA ASP A 299 2.47 20.39 6.05
C ASP A 299 2.74 19.33 4.97
N TRP A 300 3.89 18.63 5.04
CA TRP A 300 4.22 17.53 4.12
C TRP A 300 3.21 16.38 4.15
N VAL A 301 2.46 16.25 5.24
CA VAL A 301 1.24 15.43 5.32
C VAL A 301 0.18 16.24 6.05
N THR A 302 -0.84 16.69 5.32
CA THR A 302 -1.97 17.46 5.85
C THR A 302 -3.26 16.66 5.84
N ARG A 303 -4.12 17.00 6.79
CA ARG A 303 -5.54 16.60 6.78
C ARG A 303 -6.38 17.77 6.30
N ARG A 304 -7.53 17.48 5.66
CA ARG A 304 -8.51 18.50 5.26
C ARG A 304 -9.08 19.29 6.44
N ASP A 305 -9.03 18.73 7.65
CA ASP A 305 -9.47 19.38 8.90
C ASP A 305 -8.36 20.23 9.56
N GLY A 306 -7.16 20.29 8.96
CA GLY A 306 -6.03 21.08 9.45
C GLY A 306 -5.37 20.55 10.72
N LYS A 307 -5.72 19.33 11.18
CA LYS A 307 -5.09 18.71 12.34
C LYS A 307 -3.81 17.98 11.94
N ASP A 308 -2.75 18.17 12.72
CA ASP A 308 -1.54 17.37 12.63
C ASP A 308 -1.82 15.92 13.09
N ASP A 309 -1.35 14.96 12.31
CA ASP A 309 -1.60 13.54 12.51
C ASP A 309 -0.28 12.76 12.41
N TYR A 310 0.42 12.72 13.55
CA TYR A 310 1.69 12.04 13.72
C TYR A 310 1.65 10.58 13.25
N TYR A 311 0.57 9.83 13.55
CA TYR A 311 0.45 8.43 13.16
C TYR A 311 0.33 8.26 11.65
N ARG A 312 -0.35 9.19 10.98
CA ARG A 312 -0.43 9.20 9.52
C ARG A 312 0.92 9.52 8.87
N LYS A 313 1.66 10.49 9.40
CA LYS A 313 3.05 10.81 8.98
C LYS A 313 3.97 9.60 9.13
N LEU A 314 3.89 8.93 10.28
CA LEU A 314 4.64 7.72 10.58
C LEU A 314 4.31 6.60 9.58
N TYR A 315 3.02 6.34 9.37
CA TYR A 315 2.52 5.32 8.45
C TYR A 315 2.92 5.61 7.00
N PHE A 316 2.94 6.88 6.60
CA PHE A 316 3.42 7.31 5.28
C PHE A 316 4.91 7.01 5.10
N LEU A 317 5.78 7.44 6.02
CA LEU A 317 7.22 7.18 5.93
C LEU A 317 7.54 5.68 5.96
N TRP A 318 6.78 4.91 6.73
CA TRP A 318 6.91 3.46 6.77
C TRP A 318 6.82 2.82 5.38
N HIS A 319 5.78 3.17 4.62
CA HIS A 319 5.49 2.56 3.32
C HIS A 319 6.28 3.17 2.17
N VAL A 320 6.49 4.49 2.20
CA VAL A 320 7.07 5.25 1.08
C VAL A 320 8.59 5.30 1.15
N LEU A 321 9.18 5.32 2.36
CA LEU A 321 10.62 5.50 2.55
C LEU A 321 11.27 4.28 3.19
N LEU A 322 10.85 3.91 4.40
CA LEU A 322 11.58 2.96 5.24
C LEU A 322 11.55 1.53 4.71
N THR A 323 10.37 0.99 4.41
CA THR A 323 10.22 -0.39 3.92
C THR A 323 10.98 -0.60 2.60
N PRO A 324 10.83 0.26 1.58
CA PRO A 324 11.61 0.12 0.35
C PRO A 324 13.12 0.27 0.57
N PHE A 325 13.54 1.21 1.43
CA PHE A 325 14.97 1.44 1.70
C PHE A 325 15.59 0.28 2.48
N ASP A 326 14.83 -0.39 3.35
CA ASP A 326 15.25 -1.63 4.00
C ASP A 326 15.46 -2.77 3.00
N HIS A 327 14.49 -2.97 2.09
CA HIS A 327 14.63 -3.97 1.02
C HIS A 327 15.85 -3.71 0.11
N LEU A 328 16.18 -2.44 -0.14
CA LEU A 328 17.32 -2.01 -0.95
C LEU A 328 18.66 -2.01 -0.18
N GLY A 329 18.64 -2.27 1.14
CA GLY A 329 19.80 -2.17 2.02
C GLY A 329 20.29 -0.74 2.26
N ILE A 330 19.55 0.27 1.82
CA ILE A 330 19.87 1.68 2.06
C ILE A 330 19.73 2.01 3.54
N LEU A 331 18.71 1.45 4.18
CA LEU A 331 18.51 1.46 5.63
C LEU A 331 18.39 0.03 6.12
N ARG A 332 18.40 -0.17 7.43
CA ARG A 332 18.06 -1.46 8.05
C ARG A 332 17.11 -1.24 9.21
N LEU A 333 15.90 -1.77 9.11
CA LEU A 333 14.95 -1.79 10.23
C LEU A 333 15.48 -2.71 11.33
N VAL A 334 15.38 -2.26 12.58
CA VAL A 334 15.71 -3.06 13.75
C VAL A 334 14.43 -3.77 14.17
N GLU A 335 14.38 -5.09 14.00
CA GLU A 335 13.22 -5.88 14.45
C GLU A 335 13.04 -5.71 15.97
N ASP A 336 11.82 -5.33 16.36
CA ASP A 336 11.38 -5.36 17.76
C ASP A 336 10.90 -6.78 18.12
N GLU A 337 11.11 -7.21 19.35
CA GLU A 337 10.71 -8.55 19.82
C GLU A 337 9.18 -8.72 19.82
N ASP A 338 8.42 -7.61 19.84
CA ASP A 338 6.96 -7.59 19.87
C ASP A 338 6.34 -7.36 18.47
N LYS A 339 6.17 -8.45 17.71
CA LYS A 339 5.67 -8.44 16.31
C LYS A 339 4.24 -7.91 16.14
N ASP A 340 3.50 -7.69 17.21
CA ASP A 340 2.10 -7.23 17.15
C ASP A 340 1.96 -5.72 16.91
N ARG A 341 3.03 -4.93 17.04
CA ARG A 341 3.02 -3.48 16.82
C ARG A 341 3.76 -3.07 15.55
N ARG A 342 3.24 -3.46 14.38
CA ARG A 342 3.81 -3.12 13.07
C ARG A 342 3.94 -1.61 12.74
N PHE A 343 3.62 -0.73 13.68
CA PHE A 343 3.75 0.73 13.60
C PHE A 343 4.12 1.36 14.96
N ALA A 344 4.86 0.65 15.80
CA ALA A 344 5.25 1.17 17.11
C ALA A 344 6.12 2.44 16.96
N VAL A 345 5.83 3.45 17.78
CA VAL A 345 6.66 4.65 17.95
C VAL A 345 8.10 4.29 18.36
N GLU A 346 8.29 3.11 18.96
CA GLU A 346 9.56 2.58 19.43
C GLU A 346 10.42 1.98 18.30
N THR A 347 9.90 1.88 17.07
CA THR A 347 10.66 1.29 15.96
C THR A 347 11.91 2.10 15.67
N GLN A 348 13.04 1.40 15.54
CA GLN A 348 14.34 1.99 15.22
C GLN A 348 14.84 1.46 13.89
N PHE A 349 15.73 2.22 13.26
CA PHE A 349 16.43 1.79 12.05
C PHE A 349 17.88 2.24 12.11
N ILE A 350 18.72 1.68 11.25
CA ILE A 350 20.13 2.03 11.13
C ILE A 350 20.40 2.47 9.70
N PHE A 351 21.17 3.54 9.54
CA PHE A 351 21.69 3.97 8.23
C PHE A 351 23.11 3.45 8.03
N PRO A 352 23.31 2.31 7.34
CA PRO A 352 24.63 1.72 7.19
C PRO A 352 25.51 2.53 6.23
N GLU A 353 26.84 2.33 6.32
CA GLU A 353 27.82 2.93 5.40
C GLU A 353 27.48 2.61 3.93
N TYR A 354 27.07 1.37 3.63
CA TYR A 354 26.61 0.97 2.30
C TYR A 354 25.50 1.89 1.77
N GLY A 355 24.44 2.10 2.54
CA GLY A 355 23.34 2.99 2.18
C GLY A 355 23.78 4.44 2.03
N GLN A 356 24.71 4.89 2.88
CA GLN A 356 25.28 6.23 2.76
C GLN A 356 26.00 6.44 1.43
N THR A 357 26.79 5.47 0.96
CA THR A 357 27.48 5.60 -0.34
C THR A 357 26.48 5.72 -1.50
N LEU A 358 25.36 4.98 -1.45
CA LEU A 358 24.30 5.04 -2.45
C LEU A 358 23.61 6.40 -2.46
N ILE A 359 23.08 6.86 -1.32
CA ILE A 359 22.35 8.13 -1.29
C ILE A 359 23.28 9.30 -1.64
N ARG A 360 24.56 9.26 -1.24
CA ARG A 360 25.54 10.27 -1.66
C ARG A 360 25.70 10.31 -3.18
N TYR A 361 25.76 9.14 -3.83
CA TYR A 361 25.85 9.05 -5.28
C TYR A 361 24.63 9.67 -5.97
N PHE A 362 23.41 9.32 -5.54
CA PHE A 362 22.18 9.83 -6.17
C PHE A 362 21.91 11.31 -5.87
N ASN A 363 22.32 11.81 -4.70
CA ASN A 363 22.15 13.23 -4.35
C ASN A 363 23.15 14.17 -5.05
N ALA A 364 24.30 13.67 -5.51
CA ALA A 364 25.34 14.49 -6.15
C ALA A 364 24.94 15.09 -7.53
N LYS A 365 23.68 14.93 -7.95
CA LYS A 365 23.08 15.45 -9.19
C LYS A 365 23.82 15.04 -10.46
N GLU A 366 23.59 13.80 -10.90
CA GLU A 366 23.74 13.42 -12.32
C GLU A 366 22.51 12.69 -12.90
N TYR A 367 21.41 12.55 -12.15
CA TYR A 367 20.20 11.86 -12.63
C TYR A 367 18.93 12.63 -12.25
N TYR A 368 18.68 13.73 -12.96
CA TYR A 368 17.34 14.31 -13.15
C TYR A 368 17.17 14.64 -14.63
#